data_AF-W1WAZ2-F1
#
_entry.id   AF-W1WAZ2-F1
#
_cell.length_a   1.000
_cell.length_b   1.000
_cell.length_c   1.000
_cell.angle_alpha   90.00
_cell.angle_beta   90.00
_cell.angle_gamma   90.00
#
_symmetry.space_group_name_H-M   'P 1'
#
loop_
_entity.id
_entity.type
_entity.pdbx_description
1 polymer ?
#
loop_
_entity_poly.entity_id
_entity_poly.type
_entity_poly.pdbx_seq_one_letter_code
_entity_poly.pdbx_strand_id
1 'polypeptide(L)'
;MFNNGLKKEALSSLKKEKGLYDEQLTTTVNTLEEFHNSKLKIKDKVKKFHDEIERIGGKPDNIEIELQQIETELNKFDDELKRLESEVDNQNFGTLAGAGVAAGAGIAAFGPAAAMAIATTFGTASTGTAIATLSGAAATNAALAWLGGGAIAAGGGGIAGGGALLAATGPLGWAIGGTALAVGGFMANSKNKEIARKATEQIEKLKEEKNKLKELTTTVELHCKELEKQEGVFSYIVDNFNLGKKSHWTELTESEMKDVGSAANIAAVMAKMLNKKVA
;
A
#
# COMPACT_ATOMS: atom_id res chain seq x y z
N MET A 1 -31.03 11.60 35.45
CA MET A 1 -29.74 10.93 35.73
C MET A 1 -29.43 9.76 34.78
N PHE A 2 -30.42 9.02 34.25
CA PHE A 2 -30.21 7.89 33.31
C PHE A 2 -29.45 8.22 32.01
N ASN A 3 -29.72 9.36 31.37
CA ASN A 3 -29.16 9.66 30.04
C ASN A 3 -27.66 9.99 30.02
N ASN A 4 -27.06 10.39 31.16
CA ASN A 4 -25.62 10.64 31.24
C ASN A 4 -24.81 9.33 31.26
N GLY A 5 -25.36 8.26 31.85
CA GLY A 5 -24.74 6.92 31.84
C GLY A 5 -24.64 6.35 30.42
N LEU A 6 -25.76 6.36 29.69
CA LEU A 6 -25.84 5.90 28.30
C LEU A 6 -24.86 6.64 27.37
N LYS A 7 -24.74 7.97 27.52
CA LYS A 7 -23.75 8.75 26.77
C LYS A 7 -22.32 8.32 27.09
N LYS A 8 -21.99 8.16 28.37
CA LYS A 8 -20.62 7.80 28.81
C LYS A 8 -20.24 6.41 28.31
N GLU A 9 -21.17 5.46 28.38
CA GLU A 9 -20.98 4.11 27.86
C GLU A 9 -20.80 4.09 26.34
N ALA A 10 -21.66 4.78 25.58
CA ALA A 10 -21.55 4.85 24.13
C ALA A 10 -20.21 5.48 23.67
N LEU A 11 -19.76 6.54 24.34
CA LEU A 11 -18.46 7.17 24.05
C LEU A 11 -17.27 6.27 24.43
N SER A 12 -17.38 5.50 25.52
CA SER A 12 -16.36 4.52 25.91
C SER A 12 -16.25 3.39 24.88
N SER A 13 -17.39 2.87 24.41
CA SER A 13 -17.44 1.86 23.35
C SER A 13 -16.90 2.37 22.02
N LEU A 14 -17.21 3.63 21.67
CA LEU A 14 -16.67 4.27 20.47
C LEU A 14 -15.15 4.43 20.54
N LYS A 15 -14.61 4.85 21.70
CA LYS A 15 -13.16 4.93 21.92
C LYS A 15 -12.50 3.56 21.78
N LYS A 16 -13.13 2.51 22.31
CA LYS A 16 -12.63 1.13 22.19
C LYS A 16 -12.62 0.67 20.73
N GLU A 17 -13.71 0.85 19.99
CA GLU A 17 -13.75 0.42 18.58
C GLU A 17 -12.78 1.21 17.71
N LYS A 18 -12.61 2.50 17.97
CA LYS A 18 -11.58 3.32 17.31
C LYS A 18 -10.17 2.75 17.56
N GLY A 19 -9.84 2.37 18.78
CA GLY A 19 -8.55 1.74 19.07
C GLY A 19 -8.32 0.44 18.27
N LEU A 20 -9.37 -0.38 18.10
CA LEU A 20 -9.29 -1.59 17.27
C LEU A 20 -9.13 -1.26 15.77
N TYR A 21 -9.77 -0.18 15.30
CA TYR A 21 -9.59 0.31 13.94
C TYR A 21 -8.16 0.82 13.71
N ASP A 22 -7.64 1.65 14.62
CA ASP A 22 -6.30 2.24 14.53
C ASP A 22 -5.21 1.14 14.54
N GLU A 23 -5.40 0.09 15.37
CA GLU A 23 -4.54 -1.11 15.39
C GLU A 23 -4.57 -1.86 14.05
N GLN A 24 -5.76 -2.11 13.51
CA GLN A 24 -5.90 -2.80 12.22
C GLN A 24 -5.30 -1.97 11.07
N LEU A 25 -5.51 -0.65 11.06
CA LEU A 25 -4.95 0.24 10.05
C LEU A 25 -3.41 0.22 10.11
N THR A 26 -2.83 0.25 11.30
CA THR A 26 -1.37 0.12 11.49
C THR A 26 -0.86 -1.18 10.88
N THR A 27 -1.51 -2.31 11.19
CA THR A 27 -1.16 -3.61 10.58
C THR A 27 -1.25 -3.58 9.06
N THR A 28 -2.34 -3.04 8.51
CA THR A 28 -2.54 -2.96 7.05
C THR A 28 -1.45 -2.12 6.38
N VAL A 29 -1.10 -0.97 6.96
CA VAL A 29 -0.03 -0.10 6.46
C VAL A 29 1.31 -0.84 6.43
N ASN A 30 1.65 -1.58 7.49
CA ASN A 30 2.90 -2.34 7.57
C ASN A 30 2.97 -3.43 6.51
N THR A 31 1.89 -4.19 6.36
CA THR A 31 1.80 -5.24 5.35
C THR A 31 1.93 -4.67 3.93
N LEU A 32 1.35 -3.50 3.66
CA LEU A 32 1.48 -2.82 2.37
C LEU A 32 2.91 -2.30 2.13
N GLU A 33 3.56 -1.78 3.17
CA GLU A 33 4.96 -1.36 3.12
C GLU A 33 5.89 -2.54 2.80
N GLU A 34 5.75 -3.65 3.54
CA GLU A 34 6.51 -4.88 3.31
C GLU A 34 6.28 -5.41 1.89
N PHE A 35 5.03 -5.43 1.42
CA PHE A 35 4.69 -5.85 0.07
C PHE A 35 5.37 -4.97 -0.99
N HIS A 36 5.31 -3.65 -0.83
CA HIS A 36 5.92 -2.71 -1.76
C HIS A 36 7.45 -2.86 -1.80
N ASN A 37 8.08 -2.99 -0.63
CA ASN A 37 9.53 -3.22 -0.54
C ASN A 37 9.92 -4.56 -1.17
N SER A 38 9.09 -5.60 -1.06
CA SER A 38 9.29 -6.88 -1.76
C SER A 38 9.22 -6.73 -3.27
N LYS A 39 8.23 -5.97 -3.79
CA LYS A 39 8.12 -5.65 -5.23
C LYS A 39 9.38 -4.98 -5.78
N LEU A 40 9.95 -4.01 -5.06
CA LEU A 40 11.18 -3.32 -5.49
C LEU A 40 12.38 -4.28 -5.56
N LYS A 41 12.57 -5.13 -4.55
CA LYS A 41 13.63 -6.16 -4.56
C LYS A 41 13.50 -7.11 -5.76
N ILE A 42 12.27 -7.53 -6.06
CA ILE A 42 12.00 -8.45 -7.16
C ILE A 42 12.20 -7.77 -8.51
N LYS A 43 11.77 -6.52 -8.66
CA LYS A 43 12.07 -5.70 -9.83
C LYS A 43 13.58 -5.68 -10.12
N ASP A 44 14.40 -5.43 -9.10
CA ASP A 44 15.86 -5.40 -9.27
C ASP A 44 16.43 -6.76 -9.69
N LYS A 45 15.93 -7.86 -9.11
CA LYS A 45 16.34 -9.23 -9.50
C LYS A 45 15.95 -9.57 -10.94
N VAL A 46 14.69 -9.30 -11.30
CA VAL A 46 14.16 -9.55 -12.64
C VAL A 46 14.90 -8.70 -13.68
N LYS A 47 15.19 -7.44 -13.37
CA LYS A 47 15.95 -6.55 -14.25
C LYS A 47 17.38 -7.05 -14.47
N LYS A 48 18.08 -7.46 -13.42
CA LYS A 48 19.44 -8.04 -13.56
C LYS A 48 19.44 -9.26 -14.46
N PHE A 49 18.50 -10.18 -14.26
CA PHE A 49 18.36 -11.36 -15.11
C PHE A 49 18.04 -10.98 -16.57
N HIS A 50 17.09 -10.06 -16.78
CA HIS A 50 16.77 -9.54 -18.10
C HIS A 50 18.01 -9.02 -18.81
N ASP A 51 18.78 -8.13 -18.16
CA ASP A 51 19.98 -7.51 -18.73
C ASP A 51 21.09 -8.54 -19.02
N GLU A 52 21.22 -9.57 -18.18
CA GLU A 52 22.17 -10.67 -18.39
C GLU A 52 21.83 -11.50 -19.64
N ILE A 53 20.55 -11.83 -19.83
CA ILE A 53 20.09 -12.57 -21.00
C ILE A 53 20.15 -11.70 -22.26
N GLU A 54 19.81 -10.41 -22.14
CA GLU A 54 19.78 -9.50 -23.28
C GLU A 54 21.18 -9.38 -23.93
N ARG A 55 22.24 -9.46 -23.13
CA ARG A 55 23.64 -9.49 -23.61
C ARG A 55 23.99 -10.73 -24.45
N ILE A 56 23.24 -11.83 -24.36
CA ILE A 56 23.51 -13.08 -25.10
C ILE A 56 22.99 -12.95 -26.53
N GLY A 57 23.86 -13.10 -27.53
CA GLY A 57 23.45 -13.10 -28.94
C GLY A 57 22.78 -14.41 -29.38
N GLY A 58 21.95 -14.36 -30.42
CA GLY A 58 21.39 -15.55 -31.08
C GLY A 58 20.32 -16.29 -30.28
N LYS A 59 19.57 -15.57 -29.45
CA LYS A 59 18.45 -16.09 -28.65
C LYS A 59 17.34 -16.61 -29.58
N PRO A 60 16.59 -17.66 -29.19
CA PRO A 60 15.41 -18.09 -29.92
C PRO A 60 14.23 -17.13 -29.67
N ASP A 61 13.33 -17.02 -30.64
CA ASP A 61 12.19 -16.08 -30.63
C ASP A 61 11.35 -16.13 -29.35
N ASN A 62 11.15 -17.33 -28.76
CA ASN A 62 10.36 -17.48 -27.55
C ASN A 62 10.98 -16.75 -26.34
N ILE A 63 12.31 -16.70 -26.26
CA ILE A 63 13.02 -16.00 -25.19
C ILE A 63 12.97 -14.49 -25.44
N GLU A 64 13.11 -14.05 -26.69
CA GLU A 64 12.96 -12.63 -27.03
C GLU A 64 11.57 -12.10 -26.68
N ILE A 65 10.52 -12.88 -26.94
CA ILE A 65 9.15 -12.53 -26.56
C ILE A 65 9.01 -12.40 -25.03
N GLU A 66 9.60 -13.30 -24.25
CA GLU A 66 9.56 -13.23 -22.79
C GLU A 66 10.32 -12.01 -22.25
N LEU A 67 11.48 -11.67 -22.80
CA LEU A 67 12.24 -10.48 -22.43
C LEU A 67 11.46 -9.19 -22.73
N GLN A 68 10.85 -9.09 -23.92
CA GLN A 68 9.99 -7.94 -24.26
C GLN A 68 8.80 -7.79 -23.31
N GLN A 69 8.20 -8.91 -22.88
CA GLN A 69 7.13 -8.88 -21.87
C GLN A 69 7.66 -8.40 -20.51
N ILE A 70 8.82 -8.89 -20.08
CA ILE A 70 9.47 -8.45 -18.83
C ILE A 70 9.74 -6.95 -18.90
N GLU A 71 10.39 -6.46 -19.95
CA GLU A 71 10.72 -5.05 -20.12
C GLU A 71 9.46 -4.18 -20.10
N THR A 72 8.42 -4.58 -20.83
CA THR A 72 7.13 -3.87 -20.85
C THR A 72 6.52 -3.75 -19.46
N GLU A 73 6.51 -4.83 -18.69
CA GLU A 73 5.93 -4.83 -17.34
C GLU A 73 6.81 -4.07 -16.32
N LEU A 74 8.14 -4.15 -16.43
CA LEU A 74 9.04 -3.34 -15.61
C LEU A 74 8.87 -1.84 -15.89
N ASN A 75 8.74 -1.46 -17.16
CA ASN A 75 8.51 -0.06 -17.55
C ASN A 75 7.18 0.47 -17.03
N LYS A 76 6.10 -0.33 -17.11
CA LYS A 76 4.81 0.03 -16.49
C LYS A 76 4.94 0.27 -14.99
N PHE A 77 5.69 -0.59 -14.31
CA PHE A 77 5.92 -0.46 -12.88
C PHE A 77 6.72 0.81 -12.57
N ASP A 78 7.78 1.08 -13.33
CA ASP A 78 8.58 2.31 -13.21
C ASP A 78 7.77 3.59 -13.46
N ASP A 79 6.89 3.58 -14.46
CA ASP A 79 6.02 4.72 -14.76
C ASP A 79 4.99 4.96 -13.65
N GLU A 80 4.45 3.90 -13.03
CA GLU A 80 3.60 3.99 -11.86
C GLU A 80 4.36 4.59 -10.67
N LEU A 81 5.61 4.15 -10.41
CA LEU A 81 6.45 4.71 -9.34
C LEU A 81 6.74 6.20 -9.56
N LYS A 82 7.15 6.60 -10.78
CA LYS A 82 7.41 8.01 -11.12
C LYS A 82 6.17 8.88 -10.95
N ARG A 83 5.00 8.34 -11.30
CA ARG A 83 3.71 9.02 -11.13
C ARG A 83 3.40 9.25 -9.67
N LEU A 84 3.65 8.25 -8.82
CA LEU A 84 3.48 8.37 -7.36
C LEU A 84 4.49 9.36 -6.76
N GLU A 85 5.75 9.32 -7.18
CA GLU A 85 6.79 10.30 -6.80
C GLU A 85 6.38 11.73 -7.15
N SER A 86 5.94 11.95 -8.40
CA SER A 86 5.50 13.27 -8.87
C SER A 86 4.29 13.78 -8.11
N GLU A 87 3.36 12.90 -7.74
CA GLU A 87 2.20 13.28 -6.92
C GLU A 87 2.63 13.63 -5.50
N VAL A 88 3.55 12.89 -4.89
CA VAL A 88 4.08 13.22 -3.55
C VAL A 88 4.84 14.55 -3.56
N ASP A 89 5.69 14.80 -4.55
CA ASP A 89 6.48 16.04 -4.66
C ASP A 89 5.59 17.26 -4.93
N ASN A 90 4.61 17.15 -5.84
CA ASN A 90 3.70 18.26 -6.17
C ASN A 90 2.80 18.67 -5.00
N GLN A 91 2.57 17.76 -4.06
CA GLN A 91 1.71 18.01 -2.90
C GLN A 91 2.41 18.80 -1.80
N ASN A 92 3.71 19.11 -1.96
CA ASN A 92 4.49 19.91 -1.00
C ASN A 92 4.16 19.47 0.43
N PHE A 93 4.34 18.18 0.76
CA PHE A 93 4.04 17.61 2.10
C PHE A 93 4.85 18.23 3.26
N GLY A 94 5.44 19.41 3.03
CA GLY A 94 6.48 20.02 3.81
C GLY A 94 7.76 19.23 3.58
N THR A 95 8.86 19.95 3.51
CA THR A 95 10.19 19.44 3.89
C THR A 95 10.12 18.80 5.29
N LEU A 96 9.59 17.59 5.42
CA LEU A 96 9.84 16.67 6.52
C LEU A 96 11.15 15.94 6.16
N ALA A 97 12.23 16.72 6.22
CA ALA A 97 13.59 16.23 6.09
C ALA A 97 13.81 15.12 7.14
N GLY A 98 13.76 13.85 6.71
CA GLY A 98 14.01 12.70 7.56
C GLY A 98 13.36 11.39 7.09
N ALA A 99 12.27 11.47 6.32
CA ALA A 99 11.54 10.30 5.82
C ALA A 99 11.51 10.36 4.28
N GLY A 100 12.60 9.94 3.63
CA GLY A 100 12.67 9.90 2.17
C GLY A 100 11.61 8.97 1.60
N VAL A 101 10.56 9.54 1.02
CA VAL A 101 9.67 8.81 0.11
C VAL A 101 10.30 8.95 -1.27
N ALA A 102 11.17 8.01 -1.61
CA ALA A 102 11.49 7.75 -3.01
C ALA A 102 10.65 6.55 -3.40
N ALA A 103 9.65 6.74 -4.25
CA ALA A 103 8.83 5.64 -4.78
C ALA A 103 9.71 4.57 -5.46
N GLY A 104 10.95 4.88 -5.83
CA GLY A 104 11.96 3.93 -6.30
C GLY A 104 12.89 3.29 -5.24
N ALA A 105 13.03 3.84 -4.02
CA ALA A 105 14.01 3.34 -3.02
C ALA A 105 13.38 2.60 -1.82
N GLY A 106 12.06 2.42 -1.85
CA GLY A 106 11.30 1.83 -0.75
C GLY A 106 10.74 2.88 0.18
N ILE A 107 9.64 2.51 0.84
CA ILE A 107 9.00 3.37 1.84
C ILE A 107 9.89 3.28 3.10
N ALA A 108 10.82 4.22 3.26
CA ALA A 108 11.91 4.08 4.22
C ALA A 108 11.61 4.63 5.63
N ALA A 109 10.38 5.08 5.91
CA ALA A 109 10.08 5.65 7.22
C ALA A 109 8.60 5.61 7.54
N PHE A 110 8.30 5.13 8.74
CA PHE A 110 7.00 5.13 9.40
C PHE A 110 6.55 6.54 9.78
N GLY A 111 6.41 7.41 8.78
CA GLY A 111 6.05 8.81 8.92
C GLY A 111 4.84 9.20 8.08
N PRO A 112 4.36 10.44 8.22
CA PRO A 112 3.17 10.92 7.52
C PRO A 112 3.19 10.73 6.00
N ALA A 113 4.35 10.94 5.38
CA ALA A 113 4.52 10.83 3.94
C ALA A 113 4.37 9.38 3.44
N ALA A 114 4.87 8.40 4.20
CA ALA A 114 4.72 6.98 3.88
C ALA A 114 3.26 6.52 3.98
N ALA A 115 2.57 6.90 5.06
CA ALA A 115 1.15 6.59 5.23
C ALA A 115 0.31 7.19 4.07
N MET A 116 0.59 8.42 3.67
CA MET A 116 -0.06 9.07 2.52
C MET A 116 0.26 8.39 1.19
N ALA A 117 1.52 8.00 0.97
CA ALA A 117 1.92 7.27 -0.24
C ALA A 117 1.22 5.90 -0.33
N ILE A 118 1.12 5.18 0.78
CA ILE A 118 0.41 3.90 0.87
C ILE A 118 -1.09 4.11 0.60
N ALA A 119 -1.72 5.08 1.25
CA ALA A 119 -3.12 5.41 1.03
C ALA A 119 -3.41 5.87 -0.40
N THR A 120 -2.47 6.58 -1.03
CA THR A 120 -2.61 7.03 -2.42
C THR A 120 -2.44 5.86 -3.39
N THR A 121 -1.48 4.97 -3.15
CA THR A 121 -1.16 3.86 -4.05
C THR A 121 -2.18 2.73 -3.97
N PHE A 122 -2.61 2.40 -2.75
CA PHE A 122 -3.40 1.20 -2.47
C PHE A 122 -4.81 1.50 -1.93
N GLY A 123 -5.06 2.74 -1.51
CA GLY A 123 -6.36 3.12 -0.98
C GLY A 123 -7.40 3.33 -2.08
N THR A 124 -8.66 3.16 -1.70
CA THR A 124 -9.82 3.50 -2.51
C THR A 124 -10.57 4.65 -1.84
N ALA A 125 -11.03 5.60 -2.64
CA ALA A 125 -11.94 6.63 -2.18
C ALA A 125 -13.28 5.98 -1.80
N SER A 126 -14.07 6.68 -0.97
CA SER A 126 -15.40 6.19 -0.52
C SER A 126 -16.39 5.91 -1.66
N THR A 127 -16.09 6.34 -2.89
CA THR A 127 -16.86 6.08 -4.11
C THR A 127 -16.44 4.80 -4.84
N GLY A 128 -15.45 4.06 -4.30
CA GLY A 128 -14.84 2.89 -4.95
C GLY A 128 -13.77 3.25 -5.98
N THR A 129 -13.46 4.54 -6.17
CA THR A 129 -12.40 4.98 -7.09
C THR A 129 -11.03 4.72 -6.46
N ALA A 130 -10.12 4.05 -7.15
CA ALA A 130 -8.74 3.90 -6.69
C ALA A 130 -8.11 5.29 -6.51
N ILE A 131 -7.54 5.58 -5.33
CA ILE A 131 -6.97 6.91 -5.04
C ILE A 131 -5.80 7.19 -5.97
N ALA A 132 -5.09 6.14 -6.39
CA ALA A 132 -4.01 6.24 -7.36
C ALA A 132 -4.47 6.84 -8.70
N THR A 133 -5.75 6.82 -9.07
CA THR A 133 -6.22 7.45 -10.31
C THR A 133 -6.61 8.92 -10.14
N LEU A 134 -6.61 9.41 -8.91
CA LEU A 134 -6.84 10.82 -8.58
C LEU A 134 -5.51 11.58 -8.62
N SER A 135 -5.59 12.91 -8.69
CA SER A 135 -4.44 13.81 -8.58
C SER A 135 -4.82 15.07 -7.81
N GLY A 136 -3.82 15.82 -7.37
CA GLY A 136 -4.01 17.11 -6.72
C GLY A 136 -4.78 16.99 -5.40
N ALA A 137 -5.56 18.01 -5.07
CA ALA A 137 -6.31 18.05 -3.81
C ALA A 137 -7.29 16.87 -3.65
N ALA A 138 -7.76 16.26 -4.75
CA ALA A 138 -8.65 15.11 -4.70
C ALA A 138 -7.93 13.86 -4.18
N ALA A 139 -6.72 13.58 -4.66
CA ALA A 139 -5.91 12.47 -4.20
C ALA A 139 -5.58 12.61 -2.70
N THR A 140 -5.10 13.79 -2.29
CA THR A 140 -4.73 14.07 -0.91
C THR A 140 -5.91 13.98 0.05
N ASN A 141 -7.06 14.54 -0.32
CA ASN A 141 -8.25 14.44 0.52
C ASN A 141 -8.78 13.02 0.62
N ALA A 142 -8.73 12.24 -0.47
CA ALA A 142 -9.14 10.85 -0.45
C ALA A 142 -8.18 9.99 0.38
N ALA A 143 -6.86 10.21 0.26
CA ALA A 143 -5.83 9.51 1.04
C ALA A 143 -5.94 9.83 2.54
N LEU A 144 -6.12 11.11 2.90
CA LEU A 144 -6.39 11.52 4.28
C LEU A 144 -7.69 10.90 4.81
N ALA A 145 -8.75 10.88 4.00
CA ALA A 145 -10.01 10.26 4.40
C ALA A 145 -9.87 8.74 4.61
N TRP A 146 -9.06 8.07 3.77
CA TRP A 146 -8.76 6.65 3.89
C TRP A 146 -7.97 6.34 5.16
N LEU A 147 -6.90 7.10 5.44
CA LEU A 147 -6.12 7.00 6.69
C LEU A 147 -6.95 7.37 7.93
N GLY A 148 -7.90 8.29 7.77
CA GLY A 148 -8.70 8.84 8.86
C GLY A 148 -9.94 8.03 9.24
N GLY A 149 -10.12 6.82 8.73
CA GLY A 149 -11.29 6.01 9.09
C GLY A 149 -12.37 5.83 8.05
N GLY A 150 -12.20 6.30 6.80
CA GLY A 150 -13.15 6.09 5.69
C GLY A 150 -14.60 6.51 6.00
N ALA A 151 -15.08 7.64 5.47
CA ALA A 151 -16.50 8.05 5.53
C ALA A 151 -17.19 8.12 6.93
N ILE A 152 -16.46 8.09 8.04
CA ILE A 152 -16.94 8.59 9.35
C ILE A 152 -17.41 10.05 9.24
N ALA A 153 -17.04 10.71 8.14
CA ALA A 153 -17.55 11.98 7.74
C ALA A 153 -17.98 12.04 6.27
N ALA A 154 -19.24 11.73 6.00
CA ALA A 154 -19.96 12.40 4.92
C ALA A 154 -20.12 13.93 5.17
N GLY A 155 -19.12 14.57 5.81
CA GLY A 155 -19.12 15.94 6.36
C GLY A 155 -17.74 16.43 6.86
N GLY A 156 -16.61 15.98 6.30
CA GLY A 156 -15.27 16.56 6.53
C GLY A 156 -14.38 15.99 7.66
N GLY A 157 -14.94 15.37 8.70
CA GLY A 157 -14.21 14.76 9.82
C GLY A 157 -13.24 13.60 9.50
N GLY A 158 -13.32 12.94 8.35
CA GLY A 158 -12.39 11.88 7.94
C GLY A 158 -11.05 12.45 7.46
N ILE A 159 -11.09 13.57 6.74
CA ILE A 159 -9.88 14.34 6.38
C ILE A 159 -9.22 14.89 7.65
N ALA A 160 -10.01 15.43 8.58
CA ALA A 160 -9.51 15.90 9.88
C ALA A 160 -8.94 14.76 10.74
N GLY A 161 -9.59 13.59 10.72
CA GLY A 161 -9.14 12.37 11.39
C GLY A 161 -7.82 11.85 10.80
N GLY A 162 -7.69 11.85 9.47
CA GLY A 162 -6.46 11.47 8.77
C GLY A 162 -5.32 12.43 9.06
N GLY A 163 -5.58 13.73 9.01
CA GLY A 163 -4.60 14.75 9.41
C GLY A 163 -4.16 14.60 10.88
N ALA A 164 -5.09 14.26 11.77
CA ALA A 164 -4.78 13.96 13.17
C ALA A 164 -4.00 12.65 13.33
N LEU A 165 -4.26 11.61 12.52
CA LEU A 165 -3.49 10.36 12.53
C LEU A 165 -2.08 10.59 11.99
N LEU A 166 -1.91 11.37 10.92
CA LEU A 166 -0.60 11.79 10.44
C LEU A 166 0.17 12.54 11.52
N ALA A 167 -0.47 13.53 12.17
CA ALA A 167 0.11 14.19 13.34
C ALA A 167 0.36 13.19 14.49
N ALA A 168 -0.37 12.07 14.52
CA ALA A 168 -0.24 11.03 15.53
C ALA A 168 0.93 10.05 15.32
N THR A 169 1.47 9.98 14.10
CA THR A 169 2.67 9.19 13.80
C THR A 169 3.99 9.84 14.27
N GLY A 170 3.91 11.00 14.96
CA GLY A 170 5.01 11.57 15.75
C GLY A 170 4.96 11.15 17.24
N PRO A 171 6.03 11.39 18.03
CA PRO A 171 6.14 10.94 19.43
C PRO A 171 5.08 11.50 20.41
N LEU A 172 4.14 12.34 19.97
CA LEU A 172 3.11 12.99 20.79
C LEU A 172 1.68 12.67 20.35
N GLY A 173 1.51 11.64 19.53
CA GLY A 173 0.35 11.52 18.66
C GLY A 173 -1.00 11.16 19.24
N TRP A 174 -1.05 10.66 20.46
CA TRP A 174 -2.30 10.16 21.04
C TRP A 174 -3.18 11.28 21.61
N ALA A 175 -2.70 12.52 21.63
CA ALA A 175 -3.38 13.64 22.28
C ALA A 175 -4.55 14.23 21.46
N ILE A 176 -4.54 14.14 20.13
CA ILE A 176 -5.53 14.83 19.26
C ILE A 176 -6.61 13.87 18.72
N GLY A 177 -6.31 12.57 18.65
CA GLY A 177 -7.27 11.54 18.21
C GLY A 177 -8.48 11.35 19.14
N GLY A 178 -8.39 11.82 20.39
CA GLY A 178 -9.46 11.78 21.39
C GLY A 178 -10.45 12.94 21.32
N THR A 179 -10.13 14.04 20.62
CA THR A 179 -10.94 15.27 20.57
C THR A 179 -11.64 15.51 19.24
N ALA A 180 -11.25 14.82 18.14
CA ALA A 180 -12.01 14.87 16.89
C ALA A 180 -13.41 14.20 16.99
N LEU A 181 -13.61 13.38 18.04
CA LEU A 181 -14.93 12.92 18.48
C LEU A 181 -15.61 13.93 19.42
N ALA A 182 -15.24 15.21 19.38
CA ALA A 182 -16.20 16.28 19.66
C ALA A 182 -17.18 16.25 18.48
N VAL A 183 -18.31 15.53 18.54
CA VAL A 183 -19.53 16.05 19.18
C VAL A 183 -19.44 17.58 19.34
N GLY A 184 -19.21 18.28 18.22
CA GLY A 184 -19.21 19.73 18.16
C GLY A 184 -20.57 20.24 18.56
N GLY A 185 -20.67 20.67 19.82
CA GLY A 185 -21.67 21.58 20.34
C GLY A 185 -23.08 21.03 20.52
N PHE A 186 -23.34 20.17 21.51
CA PHE A 186 -24.67 20.18 22.17
C PHE A 186 -24.55 19.89 23.67
N MET A 187 -24.20 20.93 24.41
CA MET A 187 -24.33 21.05 25.85
C MET A 187 -25.81 21.26 26.21
N ALA A 188 -26.67 20.25 26.03
CA ALA A 188 -28.04 20.29 26.53
C ALA A 188 -28.54 18.89 26.88
N ASN A 189 -29.06 18.73 28.08
CA ASN A 189 -29.46 17.46 28.71
C ASN A 189 -30.54 16.67 27.90
N SER A 190 -31.16 17.29 26.90
CA SER A 190 -32.10 16.66 25.94
C SER A 190 -31.41 15.96 24.74
N LYS A 191 -30.09 16.14 24.54
CA LYS A 191 -29.34 15.60 23.39
C LYS A 191 -28.50 14.35 23.69
N ASN A 192 -28.48 13.86 24.93
CA ASN A 192 -27.68 12.70 25.31
C ASN A 192 -28.06 11.41 24.54
N LYS A 193 -29.35 11.21 24.23
CA LYS A 193 -29.82 10.08 23.40
C LYS A 193 -29.34 10.20 21.95
N GLU A 194 -29.35 11.41 21.41
CA GLU A 194 -28.84 11.73 20.06
C GLU A 194 -27.33 11.50 19.95
N ILE A 195 -26.59 11.88 21.00
CA ILE A 195 -25.13 11.64 21.08
C ILE A 195 -24.84 10.14 21.16
N ALA A 196 -25.58 9.40 22.00
CA ALA A 196 -25.44 7.95 22.09
C ALA A 196 -25.76 7.27 20.75
N ARG A 197 -26.85 7.67 20.08
CA ARG A 197 -27.24 7.17 18.74
C ARG A 197 -26.12 7.40 17.72
N LYS A 198 -25.61 8.63 17.61
CA LYS A 198 -24.51 8.95 16.67
C LYS A 198 -23.22 8.20 17.00
N ALA A 199 -22.92 7.98 18.28
CA ALA A 199 -21.77 7.17 18.67
C ALA A 199 -21.93 5.71 18.25
N THR A 200 -23.13 5.13 18.39
CA THR A 200 -23.44 3.77 17.90
C THR A 200 -23.32 3.67 16.38
N GLU A 201 -23.84 4.64 15.62
CA GLU A 201 -23.69 4.68 14.15
C GLU A 201 -22.22 4.77 13.71
N GLN A 202 -21.40 5.52 14.43
CA GLN A 202 -19.97 5.58 14.15
C GLN A 202 -19.23 4.28 14.50
N ILE A 203 -19.64 3.58 15.56
CA ILE A 203 -19.11 2.25 15.89
C ILE A 203 -19.38 1.27 14.74
N GLU A 204 -20.59 1.29 14.17
CA GLU A 204 -20.95 0.40 13.05
C GLU A 204 -20.08 0.68 11.81
N LYS A 205 -19.92 1.96 11.45
CA LYS A 205 -19.03 2.36 10.34
C LYS A 205 -17.57 1.98 10.58
N LEU A 206 -17.05 2.23 11.79
CA LEU A 206 -15.68 1.84 12.16
C LEU A 206 -15.47 0.32 12.02
N LYS A 207 -16.47 -0.49 12.40
CA LYS A 207 -16.41 -1.94 12.22
C LYS A 207 -16.39 -2.33 10.75
N GLU A 208 -17.22 -1.70 9.93
CA GLU A 208 -17.26 -1.95 8.48
C GLU A 208 -15.92 -1.62 7.82
N GLU A 209 -15.37 -0.44 8.07
CA GLU A 209 -14.08 -0.01 7.53
C GLU A 209 -12.92 -0.86 8.06
N LYS A 210 -12.95 -1.25 9.35
CA LYS A 210 -11.98 -2.19 9.91
C LYS A 210 -12.04 -3.54 9.21
N ASN A 211 -13.23 -4.06 8.89
CA ASN A 211 -13.37 -5.31 8.17
C ASN A 211 -12.80 -5.19 6.73
N LYS A 212 -13.05 -4.08 6.03
CA LYS A 212 -12.43 -3.80 4.73
C LYS A 212 -10.90 -3.76 4.81
N LEU A 213 -10.33 -3.12 5.84
CA LEU A 213 -8.89 -3.12 6.07
C LEU A 213 -8.35 -4.52 6.34
N LYS A 214 -9.10 -5.36 7.08
CA LYS A 214 -8.72 -6.75 7.34
C LYS A 214 -8.72 -7.60 6.07
N GLU A 215 -9.73 -7.43 5.22
CA GLU A 215 -9.82 -8.08 3.90
C GLU A 215 -8.66 -7.65 2.99
N LEU A 216 -8.36 -6.34 2.95
CA LEU A 216 -7.21 -5.81 2.22
C LEU A 216 -5.90 -6.41 2.75
N THR A 217 -5.69 -6.41 4.06
CA THR A 217 -4.49 -7.00 4.70
C THR A 217 -4.31 -8.46 4.27
N THR A 218 -5.39 -9.24 4.36
CA THR A 218 -5.37 -10.66 3.98
C THR A 218 -5.03 -10.84 2.50
N THR A 219 -5.60 -10.00 1.63
CA THR A 219 -5.33 -10.04 0.18
C THR A 219 -3.88 -9.69 -0.12
N VAL A 220 -3.33 -8.67 0.53
CA VAL A 220 -1.92 -8.27 0.38
C VAL A 220 -1.00 -9.38 0.86
N GLU A 221 -1.26 -9.99 2.03
CA GLU A 221 -0.47 -11.11 2.55
C GLU A 221 -0.44 -12.30 1.59
N LEU A 222 -1.58 -12.62 0.96
CA LEU A 222 -1.65 -13.69 -0.03
C LEU A 222 -0.82 -13.36 -1.28
N HIS A 223 -0.86 -12.10 -1.74
CA HIS A 223 -0.01 -11.65 -2.84
C HIS A 223 1.48 -11.64 -2.47
N CYS A 224 1.84 -11.23 -1.25
CA CYS A 224 3.22 -11.34 -0.74
C CYS A 224 3.70 -12.79 -0.81
N LYS A 225 2.93 -13.72 -0.24
CA LYS A 225 3.30 -15.15 -0.20
C LYS A 225 3.45 -15.76 -1.59
N GLU A 226 2.55 -15.43 -2.51
CA GLU A 226 2.67 -15.91 -3.90
C GLU A 226 3.91 -15.31 -4.56
N LEU A 227 4.18 -14.03 -4.35
CA LEU A 227 5.33 -13.35 -4.94
C LEU A 227 6.66 -13.88 -4.39
N GLU A 228 6.76 -14.11 -3.07
CA GLU A 228 7.90 -14.75 -2.41
C GLU A 228 8.13 -16.19 -2.89
N LYS A 229 7.06 -16.95 -3.13
CA LYS A 229 7.16 -18.30 -3.67
C LYS A 229 7.76 -18.29 -5.07
N GLN A 230 7.28 -17.41 -5.95
CA GLN A 230 7.82 -17.29 -7.31
C GLN A 230 9.29 -16.83 -7.27
N GLU A 231 9.61 -15.87 -6.40
CA GLU A 231 10.96 -15.36 -6.19
C GLU A 231 11.92 -16.46 -5.70
N GLY A 232 11.48 -17.31 -4.77
CA GLY A 232 12.28 -18.41 -4.26
C GLY A 232 12.60 -19.46 -5.33
N VAL A 233 11.62 -19.81 -6.18
CA VAL A 233 11.85 -20.73 -7.32
C VAL A 233 12.77 -20.07 -8.34
N PHE A 234 12.54 -18.81 -8.67
CA PHE A 234 13.38 -18.05 -9.60
C PHE A 234 14.84 -17.99 -9.15
N SER A 235 15.08 -17.56 -7.90
CA SER A 235 16.43 -17.47 -7.33
C SER A 235 17.11 -18.84 -7.31
N TYR A 236 16.39 -19.91 -6.96
CA TYR A 236 16.95 -21.27 -7.02
C TYR A 236 17.43 -21.66 -8.43
N ILE A 237 16.67 -21.31 -9.48
CA ILE A 237 17.09 -21.64 -10.85
C ILE A 237 18.29 -20.76 -11.25
N VAL A 238 18.19 -19.43 -11.04
CA VAL A 238 19.25 -18.47 -11.44
C VAL A 238 20.57 -18.72 -10.71
N ASP A 239 20.55 -19.08 -9.43
CA ASP A 239 21.78 -19.36 -8.66
C ASP A 239 22.49 -20.64 -9.12
N ASN A 240 21.79 -21.53 -9.83
CA ASN A 240 22.31 -22.83 -10.27
C ASN A 240 22.93 -22.81 -11.67
N PHE A 241 22.81 -21.72 -12.44
CA PHE A 241 23.47 -21.59 -13.74
C PHE A 241 24.29 -20.28 -13.84
N ASN A 242 25.39 -20.29 -14.58
CA ASN A 242 26.30 -19.15 -14.68
C ASN A 242 26.41 -18.63 -16.12
N LEU A 243 25.71 -17.52 -16.41
CA LEU A 243 25.74 -16.85 -17.70
C LEU A 243 26.95 -15.91 -17.90
N GLY A 244 27.69 -15.60 -16.83
CA GLY A 244 28.72 -14.55 -16.84
C GLY A 244 29.86 -14.77 -17.83
N LYS A 245 30.02 -16.01 -18.35
CA LYS A 245 31.04 -16.35 -19.35
C LYS A 245 30.50 -16.59 -20.76
N LYS A 246 29.17 -16.58 -20.95
CA LYS A 246 28.53 -16.90 -22.23
C LYS A 246 28.28 -15.63 -23.04
N SER A 247 28.50 -15.69 -24.35
CA SER A 247 28.27 -14.56 -25.27
C SER A 247 27.23 -14.85 -26.34
N HIS A 248 27.04 -16.11 -26.70
CA HIS A 248 26.10 -16.56 -27.71
C HIS A 248 25.25 -17.74 -27.22
N TRP A 249 24.00 -17.84 -27.65
CA TRP A 249 23.03 -18.85 -27.19
C TRP A 249 23.53 -20.28 -27.40
N THR A 250 24.25 -20.51 -28.49
CA THR A 250 24.83 -21.82 -28.85
C THR A 250 25.92 -22.29 -27.89
N GLU A 251 26.43 -21.42 -27.02
CA GLU A 251 27.41 -21.80 -26.00
C GLU A 251 26.74 -22.44 -24.77
N LEU A 252 25.40 -22.35 -24.64
CA LEU A 252 24.65 -22.96 -23.56
C LEU A 252 24.46 -24.46 -23.83
N THR A 253 24.48 -25.25 -22.76
CA THR A 253 24.03 -26.64 -22.77
C THR A 253 22.51 -26.72 -22.82
N GLU A 254 21.95 -27.86 -23.23
CA GLU A 254 20.50 -28.06 -23.23
C GLU A 254 19.86 -27.84 -21.85
N SER A 255 20.58 -28.20 -20.78
CA SER A 255 20.13 -27.94 -19.41
C SER A 255 20.07 -26.44 -19.12
N GLU A 256 21.15 -25.70 -19.42
CA GLU A 256 21.21 -24.24 -19.22
C GLU A 256 20.13 -23.53 -20.04
N MET A 257 19.86 -23.95 -21.29
CA MET A 257 18.78 -23.39 -22.10
C MET A 257 17.41 -23.57 -21.46
N LYS A 258 17.16 -24.76 -20.88
CA LYS A 258 15.90 -25.07 -20.18
C LYS A 258 15.76 -24.26 -18.88
N ASP A 259 16.85 -24.09 -18.14
CA ASP A 259 16.89 -23.31 -16.91
C ASP A 259 16.64 -21.83 -17.21
N VAL A 260 17.29 -21.28 -18.24
CA VAL A 260 17.04 -19.91 -18.72
C VAL A 260 15.59 -19.71 -19.14
N GLY A 261 15.01 -20.62 -19.94
CA GLY A 261 13.62 -20.51 -20.35
C GLY A 261 12.63 -20.60 -19.17
N SER A 262 12.95 -21.42 -18.17
CA SER A 262 12.14 -21.52 -16.94
C SER A 262 12.23 -20.24 -16.11
N ALA A 263 13.44 -19.70 -15.95
CA ALA A 263 13.69 -18.45 -15.24
C ALA A 263 13.04 -17.26 -15.94
N ALA A 264 13.08 -17.18 -17.27
CA ALA A 264 12.46 -16.12 -18.06
C ALA A 264 10.93 -16.14 -17.96
N ASN A 265 10.30 -17.32 -17.99
CA ASN A 265 8.87 -17.44 -17.77
C ASN A 265 8.47 -16.98 -16.36
N ILE A 266 9.19 -17.44 -15.31
CA ILE A 266 8.90 -17.03 -13.93
C ILE A 266 9.14 -15.52 -13.75
N ALA A 267 10.20 -14.96 -14.36
CA ALA A 267 10.47 -13.54 -14.37
C ALA A 267 9.34 -12.73 -15.01
N ALA A 268 8.79 -13.20 -16.14
CA ALA A 268 7.64 -12.58 -16.79
C ALA A 268 6.38 -12.62 -15.91
N VAL A 269 6.15 -13.72 -15.18
CA VAL A 269 5.06 -13.81 -14.20
C VAL A 269 5.27 -12.82 -13.05
N MET A 270 6.47 -12.78 -12.46
CA MET A 270 6.78 -11.84 -11.38
C MET A 270 6.65 -10.40 -11.84
N ALA A 271 7.13 -10.04 -13.03
CA ALA A 271 7.00 -8.69 -13.58
C ALA A 271 5.53 -8.27 -13.73
N LYS A 272 4.65 -9.17 -14.21
CA LYS A 272 3.19 -8.93 -14.25
C LYS A 272 2.61 -8.74 -12.85
N MET A 273 3.07 -9.49 -11.86
CA MET A 273 2.61 -9.38 -10.47
C MET A 273 3.00 -8.04 -9.82
N LEU A 274 4.11 -7.41 -10.23
CA LEU A 274 4.48 -6.07 -9.75
C LEU A 274 3.38 -5.04 -10.05
N ASN A 275 2.74 -5.17 -11.21
CA ASN A 275 1.67 -4.28 -11.68
C ASN A 275 0.26 -4.67 -11.17
N LYS A 276 0.13 -5.76 -10.40
CA LYS A 276 -1.17 -6.18 -9.87
C LYS A 276 -1.66 -5.19 -8.80
N LYS A 277 -2.85 -4.63 -9.02
CA LYS A 277 -3.56 -3.78 -8.06
C LYS A 277 -4.23 -4.65 -6.99
N VAL A 278 -4.20 -4.18 -5.74
CA VAL A 278 -4.75 -4.90 -4.58
C VAL A 278 -6.08 -4.28 -4.10
N ALA A 279 -6.65 -3.41 -4.93
CA ALA A 279 -7.86 -2.62 -4.67
C ALA A 279 -8.85 -2.74 -5.83
#